data_AF-A0A932IFH7-F1
#
_entry.id   AF-A0A932IFH7-F1
#
_cell.length_a   1.000
_cell.length_b   1.000
_cell.length_c   1.000
_cell.angle_alpha   90.00
_cell.angle_beta   90.00
_cell.angle_gamma   90.00
#
_symmetry.space_group_name_H-M   'P 1'
#
loop_
_entity.id
_entity.type
_entity.pdbx_description
1 polymer ?
#
loop_
_entity_poly.entity_id
_entity_poly.type
_entity_poly.pdbx_seq_one_letter_code
_entity_poly.pdbx_strand_id
1 'polypeptide(L)'
;MAAVVPEHVPASWRFTLSGGRLEGTPRRVEQRQAAGDAVRLAGAFYVASPAWLNQHGQFVVPGRTRAVVLPRAQAVDVDDALDLAWARWLVGRRAGRKDQALWKV
;
A
#
# COMPACT_ATOMS: atom_id res chain seq x y z
N MET A 1 9.06 3.02 -7.11
CA MET A 1 8.41 1.90 -6.41
C MET A 1 7.68 2.46 -5.21
N ALA A 2 6.50 1.96 -4.86
CA ALA A 2 5.73 2.43 -3.72
C ALA A 2 5.16 1.28 -2.90
N ALA A 3 5.08 1.45 -1.59
CA ALA A 3 4.37 0.56 -0.70
C ALA A 3 2.85 0.73 -0.88
N VAL A 4 2.14 -0.38 -1.03
CA VAL A 4 0.68 -0.41 -1.18
C VAL A 4 0.06 -1.46 -0.27
N VAL A 5 -1.24 -1.33 -0.02
CA VAL A 5 -1.99 -2.28 0.79
C VAL A 5 -3.30 -2.64 0.07
N PRO A 6 -3.76 -3.91 0.11
CA PRO A 6 -5.04 -4.30 -0.48
C PRO A 6 -6.20 -3.56 0.17
N GLU A 7 -7.17 -3.09 -0.63
CA GLU A 7 -8.32 -2.32 -0.15
C GLU A 7 -9.65 -2.79 -0.76
N HIS A 8 -10.68 -2.90 0.09
CA HIS A 8 -12.02 -3.39 -0.29
C HIS A 8 -13.13 -2.33 -0.11
N VAL A 9 -12.79 -1.12 0.35
CA VAL A 9 -13.74 -0.04 0.66
C VAL A 9 -13.56 1.13 -0.31
N PRO A 10 -14.65 1.80 -0.76
CA PRO A 10 -14.52 2.75 -1.84
C PRO A 10 -13.94 4.10 -1.41
N ALA A 11 -12.65 4.31 -1.65
CA ALA A 11 -12.03 5.62 -1.53
C ALA A 11 -11.52 6.14 -2.90
N SER A 12 -11.45 7.46 -3.07
CA SER A 12 -11.08 8.16 -4.32
C SER A 12 -9.61 8.02 -4.74
N TRP A 13 -8.77 7.42 -3.89
CA TRP A 13 -7.31 7.36 -4.01
C TRP A 13 -6.80 5.93 -4.21
N ARG A 14 -7.61 5.10 -4.90
CA ARG A 14 -7.30 3.71 -5.23
C ARG A 14 -6.52 3.59 -6.54
N PHE A 15 -5.77 2.52 -6.67
CA PHE A 15 -5.05 2.10 -7.87
C PHE A 15 -5.41 0.65 -8.18
N THR A 16 -5.35 0.26 -9.44
CA THR A 16 -5.30 -1.16 -9.82
C THR A 16 -3.86 -1.61 -10.02
N LEU A 17 -3.61 -2.91 -10.05
CA LEU A 17 -2.31 -3.48 -10.34
C LEU A 17 -2.31 -4.24 -11.67
N SER A 18 -1.34 -3.95 -12.52
CA SER A 18 -1.06 -4.71 -13.75
C SER A 18 0.42 -5.06 -13.79
N GLY A 19 0.75 -6.36 -13.82
CA GLY A 19 2.15 -6.83 -13.81
C GLY A 19 2.99 -6.27 -12.66
N GLY A 20 2.39 -6.08 -11.48
CA GLY A 20 3.04 -5.48 -10.30
C GLY A 20 3.25 -3.97 -10.38
N ARG A 21 2.63 -3.27 -11.33
CA ARG A 21 2.69 -1.81 -11.48
C ARG A 21 1.36 -1.16 -11.13
N LEU A 22 1.42 0.03 -10.55
CA LEU A 22 0.25 0.85 -10.26
C LEU A 22 -0.32 1.44 -11.54
N GLU A 23 -1.60 1.18 -11.75
CA GLU A 23 -2.41 1.76 -12.81
C GLU A 23 -3.38 2.78 -12.23
N GLY A 24 -4.01 3.58 -13.09
CA GLY A 24 -4.93 4.64 -12.70
C GLY A 24 -6.10 4.19 -11.82
N THR A 25 -6.90 5.17 -11.37
CA THR A 25 -8.00 4.92 -10.43
C THR A 25 -9.01 3.91 -10.97
N PRO A 26 -9.45 2.92 -10.17
CA PRO A 26 -10.48 1.98 -10.58
C PRO A 26 -11.78 2.71 -10.94
N ARG A 27 -12.47 2.23 -11.98
CA ARG A 27 -13.78 2.75 -12.39
C ARG A 27 -14.76 2.71 -11.21
N ARG A 28 -15.73 3.65 -11.19
CA ARG A 28 -16.82 3.64 -10.20
C ARG A 28 -17.54 2.30 -10.28
N VAL A 29 -17.68 1.64 -9.14
CA VAL A 29 -18.39 0.36 -8.99
C VAL A 29 -19.57 0.57 -8.05
N GLU A 30 -20.75 0.10 -8.45
CA GLU A 30 -21.99 0.27 -7.67
C GLU A 30 -22.06 -0.66 -6.46
N GLN A 31 -21.37 -1.80 -6.52
CA GLN A 31 -21.35 -2.80 -5.46
C GLN A 31 -19.92 -3.16 -5.06
N ARG A 32 -19.65 -3.27 -3.75
CA ARG A 32 -18.31 -3.56 -3.22
C ARG A 32 -17.81 -4.95 -3.61
N GLN A 33 -18.67 -5.96 -3.66
CA GLN A 33 -18.26 -7.32 -4.04
C GLN A 33 -17.95 -7.44 -5.53
N ALA A 34 -18.48 -6.54 -6.35
CA ALA A 34 -18.22 -6.48 -7.79
C ALA A 34 -16.97 -5.64 -8.12
N ALA A 35 -16.37 -4.98 -7.13
CA ALA A 35 -15.12 -4.26 -7.33
C ALA A 35 -13.98 -5.25 -7.54
N GLY A 36 -13.24 -5.10 -8.64
CA GLY A 36 -11.99 -5.82 -8.84
C GLY A 36 -10.94 -5.43 -7.79
N ASP A 37 -9.86 -6.21 -7.73
CA ASP A 37 -8.78 -5.99 -6.78
C ASP A 37 -8.22 -4.57 -6.88
N ALA A 38 -8.24 -3.87 -5.76
CA ALA A 38 -7.73 -2.51 -5.63
C ALA A 38 -6.71 -2.43 -4.50
N VAL A 39 -5.79 -1.49 -4.65
CA VAL A 39 -4.82 -1.13 -3.63
C VAL A 39 -4.88 0.35 -3.34
N ARG A 40 -4.47 0.74 -2.13
CA ARG A 40 -4.15 2.13 -1.79
C ARG A 40 -2.66 2.26 -1.49
N LEU A 41 -2.11 3.46 -1.67
CA LEU A 41 -0.76 3.76 -1.18
C LEU A 41 -0.75 3.62 0.36
N ALA A 42 0.29 3.00 0.88
CA ALA A 42 0.43 2.75 2.32
C ALA A 42 1.11 3.90 3.07
N GLY A 43 1.69 4.89 2.38
CA GLY A 43 2.51 5.94 2.99
C GLY A 43 3.87 5.47 3.53
N ALA A 44 4.05 4.18 3.76
CA ALA A 44 5.24 3.61 4.40
C ALA A 44 6.57 3.88 3.69
N PHE A 45 6.62 3.78 2.35
CA PHE A 45 7.79 4.20 1.58
C PHE A 45 7.48 4.51 0.12
N TYR A 46 8.33 5.38 -0.44
CA TYR A 46 8.46 5.65 -1.86
C TYR A 46 9.94 5.59 -2.23
N VAL A 47 10.28 4.83 -3.27
CA VAL A 47 11.66 4.70 -3.77
C VAL A 47 11.71 5.18 -5.20
N ALA A 48 12.48 6.23 -5.46
CA ALA A 48 12.70 6.81 -6.77
C ALA A 48 14.17 7.25 -6.91
N SER A 49 14.72 7.17 -8.11
CA SER A 49 16.03 7.79 -8.40
C SER A 49 15.86 9.31 -8.55
N PRO A 50 16.92 10.10 -8.35
CA PRO A 50 16.87 11.54 -8.65
C PRO A 50 16.49 11.82 -10.11
N ALA A 51 16.98 11.01 -11.06
CA ALA A 51 16.63 11.13 -12.48
C ALA A 51 15.12 10.95 -12.72
N TRP A 52 14.49 10.00 -12.04
CA TRP A 52 13.04 9.82 -12.11
C TRP A 52 12.29 11.06 -11.62
N LEU A 53 12.70 11.62 -10.48
CA LEU A 53 12.07 12.82 -9.92
C LEU A 53 12.26 14.04 -10.81
N ASN A 54 13.45 14.22 -11.39
CA ASN A 54 13.72 15.29 -12.35
C ASN A 54 12.87 15.15 -13.63
N GLN A 55 12.68 13.92 -14.13
CA GLN A 55 11.93 13.67 -15.35
C GLN A 55 10.41 13.79 -15.17
N HIS A 56 9.89 13.32 -14.04
CA HIS A 56 8.45 13.15 -13.85
C HIS A 56 7.83 14.10 -12.83
N GLY A 57 8.62 14.68 -11.92
CA GLY A 57 8.12 15.55 -10.84
C GLY A 57 7.22 14.85 -9.82
N GLN A 58 7.10 13.51 -9.87
CA GLN A 58 6.14 12.72 -9.08
C GLN A 58 6.73 11.37 -8.68
N PHE A 59 6.38 10.87 -7.50
CA PHE A 59 6.77 9.53 -7.03
C PHE A 59 5.94 8.40 -7.65
N VAL A 60 4.70 8.69 -8.03
CA VAL A 60 3.76 7.71 -8.58
C VAL A 60 3.33 8.15 -9.98
N VAL A 61 3.83 7.43 -10.97
CA VAL A 61 3.42 7.54 -12.37
C VAL A 61 2.66 6.26 -12.77
N PRO A 62 1.38 6.36 -13.21
CA PRO A 62 0.59 5.21 -13.68
C PRO A 62 1.28 4.42 -14.79
N GLY A 63 1.14 3.09 -14.78
CA GLY A 63 1.79 2.17 -15.70
C GLY A 63 3.31 2.06 -15.55
N ARG A 64 3.94 2.90 -14.71
CA ARG A 64 5.40 2.93 -14.54
C ARG A 64 5.85 2.58 -13.14
N THR A 65 5.05 2.88 -12.11
CA THR A 65 5.46 2.70 -10.72
C THR A 65 5.24 1.26 -10.26
N ARG A 66 6.31 0.54 -9.90
CA ARG A 66 6.19 -0.78 -9.27
C ARG A 66 5.59 -0.68 -7.86
N ALA A 67 4.74 -1.63 -7.50
CA ALA A 67 4.11 -1.73 -6.19
C ALA A 67 4.75 -2.82 -5.33
N VAL A 68 4.88 -2.57 -4.03
CA VAL A 68 5.19 -3.58 -3.02
C VAL A 68 3.99 -3.71 -2.10
N VAL A 69 3.36 -4.89 -2.10
CA VAL A 69 2.17 -5.13 -1.30
C VAL A 69 2.57 -5.44 0.14
N LEU A 70 2.10 -4.62 1.07
CA LEU A 70 2.27 -4.81 2.51
C LEU A 70 1.03 -5.50 3.10
N PRO A 71 1.22 -6.37 4.12
CA PRO A 71 0.11 -6.81 4.95
C PRO A 71 -0.57 -5.63 5.64
N ARG A 72 -1.91 -5.64 5.77
CA ARG A 72 -2.68 -4.53 6.38
C ARG A 72 -2.16 -4.13 7.78
N ALA A 73 -1.78 -5.12 8.59
CA ALA A 73 -1.22 -4.91 9.92
C ALA A 73 0.14 -4.18 9.94
N GLN A 74 0.81 -4.03 8.79
CA GLN A 74 2.07 -3.29 8.63
C GLN A 74 1.88 -1.91 7.97
N ALA A 75 0.65 -1.57 7.57
CA ALA A 75 0.30 -0.34 6.88
C ALA A 75 -0.58 0.58 7.74
N VAL A 76 -0.35 0.55 9.06
CA VAL A 76 -0.96 1.48 10.02
C VAL A 76 -0.24 2.81 9.90
N ASP A 77 -1.01 3.86 9.59
CA ASP A 77 -0.56 5.25 9.66
C ASP A 77 -0.85 5.75 11.08
N VAL A 78 0.06 6.51 11.66
CA VAL A 78 -0.06 6.96 13.06
C VAL A 78 -0.21 8.47 13.09
N ASP A 79 -1.46 8.92 13.16
CA ASP A 79 -1.81 10.34 13.21
C ASP A 79 -2.16 10.78 14.62
N ASP A 80 -2.70 9.87 15.44
CA ASP A 80 -3.14 10.17 16.80
C ASP A 80 -2.72 9.14 17.88
N ALA A 81 -3.19 9.38 19.11
CA ALA A 81 -2.89 8.53 20.25
C ALA A 81 -3.54 7.13 20.17
N LEU A 82 -4.72 7.02 19.54
CA LEU A 82 -5.41 5.75 19.33
C LEU A 82 -4.64 4.91 18.29
N ASP A 83 -4.19 5.52 17.20
CA ASP A 83 -3.37 4.85 16.19
C ASP A 83 -2.07 4.33 16.80
N LEU A 84 -1.41 5.13 17.64
CA LEU A 84 -0.20 4.72 18.32
C LEU A 84 -0.43 3.54 19.27
N ALA A 85 -1.53 3.55 20.04
CA ALA A 85 -1.89 2.43 20.91
C ALA A 85 -2.14 1.15 20.10
N TRP A 86 -2.82 1.29 18.95
CA TRP A 86 -3.08 0.18 18.04
C TRP A 86 -1.79 -0.38 17.41
N ALA A 87 -0.90 0.49 16.92
CA ALA A 87 0.39 0.09 16.37
C ALA A 87 1.24 -0.66 17.41
N ARG A 88 1.28 -0.18 18.66
CA ARG A 88 1.97 -0.86 19.77
C ARG A 88 1.40 -2.25 20.03
N TRP A 89 0.07 -2.40 20.04
CA TRP A 89 -0.57 -3.70 20.21
C TRP A 89 -0.19 -4.69 19.09
N LEU A 90 -0.19 -4.24 17.83
CA LEU A 90 0.20 -5.06 16.68
C LEU A 90 1.67 -5.52 16.76
N VAL A 91 2.59 -4.63 17.13
CA VAL A 91 4.01 -4.95 17.29
C VAL A 91 4.22 -5.95 18.43
N GLY A 92 3.55 -5.76 19.58
CA GLY A 92 3.62 -6.68 20.72
C GLY A 92 3.21 -8.11 20.35
N ARG A 93 2.18 -8.27 19.50
CA ARG A 93 1.75 -9.60 19.00
C ARG A 93 2.72 -10.24 18.01
N ARG A 94 3.52 -9.44 17.30
CA ARG A 94 4.52 -9.95 16.35
C ARG A 94 5.77 -10.44 17.06
N ALA A 95 6.17 -9.77 18.14
CA ALA A 95 7.30 -10.20 18.96
C ALA A 95 7.06 -11.60 19.59
N GLY A 96 5.81 -11.92 19.94
CA GLY A 96 5.42 -13.26 20.39
C GLY A 96 5.25 -14.31 19.28
N ARG A 97 5.48 -13.96 18.01
CA ARG A 97 5.23 -14.82 16.82
C ARG A 97 6.49 -15.05 15.97
N LYS A 98 7.69 -14.77 16.50
CA LYS A 98 8.99 -14.83 15.80
C LYS A 98 9.43 -16.22 15.27
N ASP A 99 8.57 -17.24 15.31
CA ASP A 99 8.91 -18.60 14.89
C ASP A 99 8.50 -19.01 13.47
N GLN A 100 7.79 -18.18 12.67
CA GLN A 100 7.38 -18.62 11.34
C GLN A 100 7.59 -17.60 10.20
N ALA A 101 8.57 -17.97 9.38
CA ALA A 101 8.69 -17.75 7.94
C ALA A 101 9.11 -16.36 7.42
N LEU A 102 10.41 -16.35 7.08
CA LEU A 102 11.17 -15.47 6.20
C LEU A 102 10.46 -15.16 4.87
N TRP A 103 10.54 -13.88 4.48
CA TRP A 103 10.21 -13.35 3.17
C TRP A 103 11.02 -14.06 2.08
N LYS A 104 10.35 -14.76 1.15
CA LYS A 104 10.95 -15.15 -0.12
C LYS A 104 10.65 -14.05 -1.14
N VAL A 105 11.74 -13.48 -1.67
CA VAL A 105 11.77 -12.51 -2.78
C VAL A 105 11.50 -13.22 -4.10
#